data_AF-A0A0C1L775-F1
#
_entry.id   AF-A0A0C1L775-F1
#
_cell.length_a   1.000
_cell.length_b   1.000
_cell.length_c   1.000
_cell.angle_alpha   90.00
_cell.angle_beta   90.00
_cell.angle_gamma   90.00
#
_symmetry.space_group_name_H-M   'P 1'
#
loop_
_entity.id
_entity.type
_entity.pdbx_description
1 polymer ?
#
loop_
_entity_poly.entity_id
_entity_poly.type
_entity_poly.pdbx_seq_one_letter_code
_entity_poly.pdbx_strand_id
1 'polypeptide(L)'
;MLPRISLSGFLLSATIAAALSCSPTGQTDRLEYNFDEGARHRRLVMDIPSGAVSELHQRDETGNLVRTFRYKDGSEFYVACRDVAMRPVVAIERTTESTTTLVKSMGDQGNGTYQNGTHWRRQARDGFVIGYDFVESERLEEYDRALHSVRFTK
;
A
#
# COMPACT_ATOMS: atom_id res chain seq x y z
N MET A 1 -32.51 58.77 -14.41
CA MET A 1 -32.81 58.12 -13.12
C MET A 1 -32.14 56.75 -13.12
N LEU A 2 -31.15 56.54 -12.25
CA LEU A 2 -30.72 55.21 -11.80
C LEU A 2 -31.41 54.96 -10.46
N PRO A 3 -32.13 53.84 -10.31
CA PRO A 3 -31.67 52.72 -9.46
C PRO A 3 -32.14 51.35 -10.06
N ARG A 4 -31.78 50.14 -9.61
CA ARG A 4 -30.85 49.55 -8.63
C ARG A 4 -30.95 48.01 -8.84
N ILE A 5 -29.79 47.35 -8.74
CA ILE A 5 -29.52 46.11 -7.95
C ILE A 5 -30.30 44.84 -8.35
N SER A 6 -29.68 43.81 -8.95
CA SER A 6 -28.75 42.77 -8.42
C SER A 6 -29.45 41.55 -7.83
N LEU A 7 -28.70 40.43 -7.75
CA LEU A 7 -29.02 39.04 -7.33
C LEU A 7 -29.33 38.12 -8.52
N SER A 8 -28.66 37.00 -8.78
CA SER A 8 -27.65 36.17 -8.09
C SER A 8 -27.13 35.20 -9.18
N GLY A 9 -25.86 34.85 -9.36
CA GLY A 9 -24.80 34.65 -8.38
C GLY A 9 -25.00 33.30 -7.68
N PHE A 10 -24.35 32.24 -8.15
CA PHE A 10 -23.57 31.26 -7.36
C PHE A 10 -23.42 29.90 -8.07
N LEU A 11 -22.26 29.77 -8.72
CA LEU A 11 -21.32 28.65 -8.70
C LEU A 11 -21.82 27.36 -8.02
N LEU A 12 -22.10 26.35 -8.84
CA LEU A 12 -22.11 24.94 -8.42
C LEU A 12 -20.65 24.51 -8.14
N SER A 13 -20.21 24.72 -6.91
CA SER A 13 -19.02 24.07 -6.38
C SER A 13 -19.36 22.59 -6.17
N ALA A 14 -18.97 21.75 -7.12
CA ALA A 14 -18.94 20.31 -6.93
C ALA A 14 -17.88 19.98 -5.87
N THR A 15 -18.33 19.78 -4.63
CA THR A 15 -17.53 19.17 -3.58
C THR A 15 -17.18 17.75 -4.01
N ILE A 16 -15.95 17.56 -4.46
CA ILE A 16 -15.33 16.25 -4.58
C ILE A 16 -15.18 15.73 -3.15
N ALA A 17 -16.10 14.83 -2.75
CA ALA A 17 -15.94 14.05 -1.54
C ALA A 17 -14.77 13.09 -1.76
N ALA A 18 -13.59 13.48 -1.31
CA ALA A 18 -12.50 12.55 -1.08
C ALA A 18 -12.99 11.54 -0.03
N ALA A 19 -13.31 10.33 -0.46
CA ALA A 19 -13.57 9.21 0.41
C ALA A 19 -12.26 8.85 1.13
N LEU A 20 -11.94 9.57 2.20
CA LEU A 20 -10.99 9.12 3.19
C LEU A 20 -11.65 7.94 3.93
N SER A 21 -11.35 6.72 3.48
CA SER A 21 -11.65 5.52 4.25
C SER A 21 -10.72 5.49 5.46
N CYS A 22 -11.09 6.20 6.52
CA CYS A 22 -10.50 6.02 7.84
C CYS A 22 -11.00 4.69 8.40
N SER A 23 -10.31 3.60 8.06
CA SER A 23 -10.46 2.35 8.81
C SER A 23 -9.86 2.57 10.20
N PRO A 24 -10.59 2.30 11.30
CA PRO A 24 -9.98 2.26 12.61
C PRO A 24 -8.99 1.10 12.59
N THR A 25 -7.70 1.43 12.50
CA THR A 25 -6.60 0.46 12.57
C THR A 25 -6.69 -0.22 13.93
N GLY A 26 -7.26 -1.42 13.97
CA GLY A 26 -6.87 -2.39 14.97
C GLY A 26 -5.36 -2.52 14.88
N GLN A 27 -4.67 -2.33 16.01
CA GLN A 27 -3.26 -2.69 16.16
C GLN A 27 -3.13 -4.20 15.94
N THR A 28 -3.13 -4.63 14.69
CA THR A 28 -2.80 -5.99 14.35
C THR A 28 -1.35 -5.97 13.94
N ASP A 29 -0.47 -6.55 14.76
CA ASP A 29 0.93 -6.83 14.44
C ASP A 29 1.08 -7.81 13.26
N ARG A 30 -0.03 -8.12 12.57
CA ARG A 30 -0.16 -9.12 11.53
C ARG A 30 -1.15 -8.67 10.47
N LEU A 31 -0.68 -8.67 9.24
CA LEU A 31 -1.48 -8.54 8.03
C LEU A 31 -1.99 -9.91 7.61
N GLU A 32 -3.29 -10.00 7.36
CA GLU A 32 -3.90 -11.09 6.62
C GLU A 32 -4.56 -10.56 5.34
N TYR A 33 -4.22 -11.18 4.22
CA TYR A 33 -4.63 -10.72 2.91
C TYR A 33 -5.12 -11.90 2.07
N ASN A 34 -6.44 -12.01 1.91
CA ASN A 34 -7.05 -13.05 1.07
C ASN A 34 -6.99 -12.64 -0.40
N PHE A 35 -6.64 -13.59 -1.28
CA PHE A 35 -6.56 -13.37 -2.72
C PHE A 35 -6.86 -14.64 -3.50
N ASP A 36 -7.29 -14.45 -4.75
CA ASP A 36 -7.46 -15.53 -5.71
C ASP A 36 -6.24 -15.60 -6.64
N GLU A 37 -5.62 -16.79 -6.76
CA GLU A 37 -4.56 -17.10 -7.72
C GLU A 37 -5.12 -18.08 -8.75
N GLY A 38 -5.64 -17.55 -9.86
CA GLY A 38 -6.42 -18.33 -10.81
C GLY A 38 -7.67 -18.92 -10.14
N ALA A 39 -7.76 -20.25 -10.06
CA ALA A 39 -8.86 -20.96 -9.39
C ALA A 39 -8.63 -21.24 -7.90
N ARG A 40 -7.48 -20.84 -7.34
CA ARG A 40 -7.12 -21.13 -5.94
C ARG A 40 -7.39 -19.92 -5.07
N HIS A 41 -8.12 -20.11 -3.98
CA HIS A 41 -8.16 -19.13 -2.90
C HIS A 41 -6.92 -19.30 -2.02
N ARG A 42 -6.28 -18.21 -1.65
CA ARG A 42 -5.07 -18.20 -0.82
C ARG A 42 -5.11 -17.03 0.14
N ARG A 43 -4.28 -17.09 1.17
CA ARG A 43 -4.07 -16.00 2.10
C ARG A 43 -2.59 -15.74 2.30
N LEU A 44 -2.18 -14.49 2.08
CA LEU A 44 -0.89 -13.98 2.53
C LEU A 44 -1.03 -13.60 4.00
N VAL A 45 -0.08 -14.06 4.80
CA VAL A 45 0.05 -13.76 6.22
C VAL A 45 1.44 -13.23 6.44
N MET A 46 1.56 -12.09 7.11
CA MET A 46 2.84 -11.54 7.51
C MET A 46 2.68 -10.67 8.75
N ASP A 47 3.74 -10.54 9.51
CA ASP A 47 3.84 -9.59 10.60
C ASP A 47 4.02 -8.17 10.03
N ILE A 48 3.49 -7.17 10.73
CA ILE A 48 3.72 -5.75 10.45
C ILE A 48 4.57 -5.21 11.61
N PRO A 49 5.59 -4.36 11.35
CA PRO A 49 6.31 -3.70 12.44
C PRO A 49 5.34 -2.98 13.39
N SER A 50 5.67 -2.99 14.67
CA SER A 50 4.80 -2.44 15.69
C SER A 50 4.76 -0.90 15.62
N GLY A 51 3.65 -0.30 16.07
CA GLY A 51 3.55 1.14 16.22
C GLY A 51 3.16 1.93 14.95
N ALA A 52 2.59 1.26 13.94
CA ALA A 52 1.97 1.96 12.82
C ALA A 52 0.87 2.91 13.32
N VAL A 53 0.90 4.17 12.86
CA VAL A 53 -0.07 5.21 13.26
C VAL A 53 -1.16 5.43 12.22
N SER A 54 -0.91 5.03 10.98
CA SER A 54 -1.92 5.08 9.92
C SER A 54 -1.65 3.99 8.90
N GLU A 55 -2.74 3.57 8.25
CA GLU A 55 -2.69 2.66 7.13
C GLU A 55 -3.38 3.33 5.93
N LEU A 56 -2.75 3.24 4.76
CA LEU A 56 -3.25 3.79 3.50
C LEU A 56 -3.43 2.66 2.50
N HIS A 57 -4.62 2.55 1.91
CA HIS A 57 -4.92 1.61 0.83
C HIS A 57 -5.11 2.39 -0.45
N GLN A 58 -4.32 2.10 -1.46
CA GLN A 58 -4.39 2.74 -2.76
C GLN A 58 -4.49 1.71 -3.87
N ARG A 59 -5.33 1.99 -4.85
CA ARG A 59 -5.41 1.25 -6.11
C ARG A 59 -5.19 2.23 -7.23
N ASP A 60 -4.18 1.98 -8.07
CA ASP A 60 -3.98 2.78 -9.27
C ASP A 60 -4.82 2.28 -10.45
N GLU A 61 -4.83 3.06 -11.52
CA GLU A 61 -5.57 2.75 -12.75
C GLU A 61 -5.07 1.48 -13.46
N THR A 62 -3.84 1.06 -13.18
CA THR A 62 -3.24 -0.16 -13.75
C THR A 62 -3.52 -1.42 -12.94
N GLY A 63 -4.26 -1.27 -11.85
CA GLY A 63 -4.66 -2.35 -10.94
C GLY A 63 -3.61 -2.67 -9.88
N ASN A 64 -2.56 -1.86 -9.71
CA ASN A 64 -1.65 -2.06 -8.58
C ASN A 64 -2.36 -1.60 -7.31
N LEU A 65 -2.54 -2.54 -6.39
CA LEU A 65 -3.00 -2.27 -5.06
C LEU A 65 -1.79 -2.20 -4.14
N VAL A 66 -1.71 -1.14 -3.34
CA VAL A 66 -0.68 -0.92 -2.33
C VAL A 66 -1.37 -0.67 -0.99
N ARG A 67 -0.94 -1.39 0.04
CA ARG A 67 -1.24 -1.09 1.44
C ARG A 67 0.04 -0.62 2.12
N THR A 68 0.04 0.62 2.60
CA THR A 68 1.17 1.25 3.27
C THR A 68 0.85 1.55 4.73
N PHE A 69 1.70 1.07 5.62
CA PHE A 69 1.70 1.36 7.05
C PHE A 69 2.73 2.45 7.33
N ARG A 70 2.31 3.55 7.94
CA ARG A 70 3.18 4.68 8.28
C ARG A 70 3.38 4.78 9.78
N TYR A 71 4.57 5.22 10.18
CA TYR A 71 5.00 5.31 11.57
C TYR A 71 5.31 6.76 11.94
N LYS A 72 5.40 7.05 13.25
CA LYS A 72 5.64 8.41 13.76
C LYS A 72 6.97 9.01 13.31
N ASP A 73 7.97 8.16 13.11
CA ASP A 73 9.31 8.53 12.65
C ASP A 73 9.38 8.80 11.14
N GLY A 74 8.26 8.63 10.42
CA GLY A 74 8.21 8.81 8.97
C GLY A 74 8.61 7.59 8.16
N SER A 75 9.02 6.50 8.81
CA SER A 75 9.24 5.23 8.12
C SER A 75 7.92 4.68 7.54
N GLU A 76 8.06 3.84 6.51
CA GLU A 76 6.95 3.19 5.84
C GLU A 76 7.22 1.69 5.67
N PHE A 77 6.18 0.88 5.82
CA PHE A 77 6.19 -0.53 5.50
C PHE A 77 5.02 -0.81 4.55
N TYR A 78 5.20 -1.63 3.53
CA TYR A 78 4.14 -1.84 2.55
C TYR A 78 4.11 -3.24 1.96
N VAL A 79 2.91 -3.58 1.48
CA VAL A 79 2.65 -4.71 0.60
C VAL A 79 1.93 -4.19 -0.63
N ALA A 80 2.34 -4.67 -1.80
CA ALA A 80 1.73 -4.35 -3.07
C ALA A 80 1.49 -5.62 -3.89
N CYS A 81 0.41 -5.61 -4.66
CA CYS A 81 0.11 -6.66 -5.65
C CYS A 81 -0.62 -6.06 -6.85
N ARG A 82 -0.61 -6.76 -7.97
CA ARG A 82 -1.45 -6.40 -9.10
C ARG A 82 -2.77 -7.16 -9.05
N ASP A 83 -3.87 -6.43 -8.84
CA ASP A 83 -5.23 -6.95 -8.94
C ASP A 83 -5.69 -6.94 -10.41
N VAL A 84 -5.84 -8.12 -11.00
CA VAL A 84 -6.24 -8.27 -12.41
C VAL A 84 -7.74 -8.16 -12.63
N ALA A 85 -8.55 -8.36 -11.58
CA ALA A 85 -10.00 -8.45 -11.74
C ALA A 85 -10.74 -7.19 -11.28
N MET A 86 -10.08 -6.33 -10.50
CA MET A 86 -10.68 -5.16 -9.87
C MET A 86 -11.99 -5.47 -9.10
N ARG A 87 -12.07 -6.67 -8.52
CA ARG A 87 -13.25 -7.19 -7.80
C ARG A 87 -13.13 -6.99 -6.27
N PRO A 88 -14.19 -7.27 -5.49
CA PRO A 88 -14.13 -7.19 -4.03
C PRO A 88 -13.06 -8.10 -3.41
N VAL A 89 -12.81 -9.27 -4.03
CA VAL A 89 -11.67 -10.13 -3.72
C VAL A 89 -10.59 -9.87 -4.75
N VAL A 90 -9.37 -9.60 -4.26
CA VAL A 90 -8.22 -9.34 -5.12
C VAL A 90 -7.82 -10.62 -5.84
N ALA A 91 -7.68 -10.52 -7.16
CA ALA A 91 -7.22 -11.61 -8.00
C ALA A 91 -5.80 -11.29 -8.47
N ILE A 92 -4.87 -12.21 -8.28
CA ILE A 92 -3.47 -12.06 -8.64
C ILE A 92 -3.12 -13.07 -9.73
N GLU A 93 -2.42 -12.60 -10.74
CA GLU A 93 -1.76 -13.47 -11.73
C GLU A 93 -0.25 -13.39 -11.58
N ARG A 94 0.38 -14.57 -11.42
CA ARG A 94 1.84 -14.70 -11.29
C ARG A 94 2.53 -14.81 -12.65
N THR A 95 2.22 -13.89 -13.56
CA THR A 95 2.95 -13.80 -14.82
C THR A 95 4.21 -12.95 -14.65
N THR A 96 5.21 -13.20 -15.49
CA THR A 96 6.42 -12.37 -15.55
C THR A 96 6.09 -10.92 -15.86
N GLU A 97 5.10 -10.69 -16.74
CA GLU A 97 4.63 -9.36 -17.09
C GLU A 97 4.01 -8.64 -15.89
N SER A 98 3.05 -9.27 -15.20
CA SER A 98 2.40 -8.69 -14.02
C SER A 98 3.41 -8.33 -12.94
N THR A 99 4.36 -9.23 -12.68
CA THR A 99 5.45 -8.99 -11.72
C THR A 99 6.35 -7.83 -12.16
N THR A 100 6.71 -7.78 -13.44
CA THR A 100 7.55 -6.71 -14.00
C THR A 100 6.86 -5.35 -13.91
N THR A 101 5.57 -5.26 -14.22
CA THR A 101 4.81 -4.01 -14.09
C THR A 101 4.75 -3.55 -12.64
N LEU A 102 4.48 -4.47 -11.71
CA LEU A 102 4.42 -4.15 -10.29
C LEU A 102 5.77 -3.64 -9.77
N VAL A 103 6.87 -4.30 -10.11
CA VAL A 103 8.22 -3.87 -9.73
C VAL A 103 8.56 -2.50 -10.33
N LYS A 104 8.21 -2.24 -11.60
CA LYS A 104 8.40 -0.90 -12.20
C LYS A 104 7.65 0.20 -11.44
N SER A 105 6.48 -0.10 -10.88
CA SER A 105 5.70 0.85 -10.10
C SER A 105 6.22 1.04 -8.68
N MET A 106 6.73 -0.03 -8.04
CA MET A 106 7.12 -0.03 -6.62
C MET A 106 8.61 0.23 -6.39
N GLY A 107 9.42 0.17 -7.45
CA GLY A 107 10.87 0.19 -7.39
C GLY A 107 11.49 -1.21 -7.42
N ASP A 108 12.76 -1.26 -7.84
CA ASP A 108 13.49 -2.51 -8.00
C ASP A 108 13.68 -3.26 -6.68
N GLN A 109 13.77 -4.58 -6.78
CA GLN A 109 14.11 -5.44 -5.64
C GLN A 109 15.55 -5.16 -5.18
N GLY A 110 15.78 -5.21 -3.87
CA GLY A 110 17.10 -4.95 -3.31
C GLY A 110 17.01 -4.31 -1.94
N ASN A 111 18.13 -3.73 -1.52
CA ASN A 111 18.24 -2.91 -0.32
C ASN A 111 19.21 -1.77 -0.58
N GLY A 112 19.14 -0.75 0.26
CA GLY A 112 20.09 0.36 0.22
C GLY A 112 19.83 1.40 1.29
N THR A 113 20.60 2.47 1.22
CA THR A 113 20.55 3.59 2.16
C THR A 113 20.31 4.88 1.37
N TYR A 114 19.37 5.68 1.82
CA TYR A 114 19.10 7.01 1.31
C TYR A 114 20.16 8.01 1.79
N GLN A 115 20.21 9.18 1.15
CA GLN A 115 21.18 10.24 1.50
C GLN A 115 21.02 10.77 2.93
N ASN A 116 19.81 10.68 3.51
CA ASN A 116 19.53 11.07 4.90
C ASN A 116 19.94 9.99 5.93
N GLY A 117 20.59 8.90 5.50
CA GLY A 117 21.03 7.81 6.37
C GLY A 117 19.96 6.76 6.70
N THR A 118 18.72 6.96 6.25
CA THR A 118 17.65 5.96 6.40
C THR A 118 17.75 4.85 5.36
N HIS A 119 17.12 3.72 5.61
CA HIS A 119 17.27 2.50 4.83
C HIS A 119 15.97 2.10 4.14
N TRP A 120 16.13 1.35 3.04
CA TRP A 120 15.05 0.72 2.32
C TRP A 120 15.37 -0.72 1.97
N ARG A 121 14.33 -1.53 1.82
CA ARG A 121 14.43 -2.89 1.29
C ARG A 121 13.14 -3.32 0.62
N ARG A 122 13.27 -4.04 -0.50
CA ARG A 122 12.17 -4.54 -1.33
C ARG A 122 12.43 -5.97 -1.76
N GLN A 123 11.42 -6.82 -1.69
CA GLN A 123 11.45 -8.18 -2.24
C GLN A 123 10.17 -8.48 -3.00
N ALA A 124 10.27 -9.23 -4.10
CA ALA A 124 9.11 -9.77 -4.78
C ALA A 124 8.90 -11.23 -4.37
N ARG A 125 7.68 -11.59 -3.97
CA ARG A 125 7.34 -12.96 -3.55
C ARG A 125 5.90 -13.32 -3.93
N ASP A 126 5.76 -14.41 -4.68
CA ASP A 126 4.47 -14.99 -5.07
C ASP A 126 3.43 -13.99 -5.62
N GLY A 127 3.86 -13.01 -6.43
CA GLY A 127 2.98 -11.99 -7.03
C GLY A 127 2.80 -10.72 -6.20
N PHE A 128 3.49 -10.62 -5.08
CA PHE A 128 3.54 -9.43 -4.23
C PHE A 128 4.91 -8.77 -4.29
N VAL A 129 4.95 -7.45 -4.09
CA VAL A 129 6.15 -6.71 -3.70
C VAL A 129 5.94 -6.25 -2.26
N ILE A 130 6.91 -6.53 -1.39
CA ILE A 130 6.83 -6.23 0.03
C ILE A 130 8.12 -5.52 0.40
N GLY A 131 8.03 -4.48 1.21
CA GLY A 131 9.20 -3.70 1.55
C GLY A 131 8.96 -2.63 2.59
N TYR A 132 10.02 -1.86 2.80
CA TYR A 132 10.01 -0.68 3.65
C TYR A 132 10.90 0.41 3.09
N ASP A 133 10.59 1.64 3.48
CA ASP A 133 11.31 2.85 3.14
C ASP A 133 11.50 3.74 4.37
N PHE A 134 12.55 4.57 4.34
CA PHE A 134 12.88 5.58 5.36
C PHE A 134 13.08 5.04 6.79
N VAL A 135 13.56 3.81 6.95
CA VAL A 135 13.78 3.18 8.25
C VAL A 135 15.13 3.58 8.85
N GLU A 136 15.16 4.03 10.09
CA GLU A 136 16.41 4.32 10.80
C GLU A 136 17.15 3.03 11.19
N SER A 137 18.49 3.09 11.29
CA SER A 137 19.34 1.92 11.57
C SER A 137 18.93 1.14 12.81
N GLU A 138 18.47 1.82 13.87
CA GLU A 138 18.08 1.22 15.15
C GLU A 138 16.84 0.33 15.05
N ARG A 139 16.00 0.55 14.04
CA ARG A 139 14.74 -0.19 13.83
C ARG A 139 14.83 -1.24 12.72
N LEU A 140 15.94 -1.30 11.99
CA LEU A 140 16.11 -2.20 10.84
C LEU A 140 15.76 -3.66 11.15
N GLU A 141 16.19 -4.17 12.30
CA GLU A 141 15.96 -5.57 12.66
C GLU A 141 14.46 -5.90 12.77
N GLU A 142 13.65 -4.98 13.31
CA GLU A 142 12.20 -5.13 13.43
C GLU A 142 11.56 -5.23 12.03
N TYR A 143 11.95 -4.34 11.12
CA TYR A 143 11.40 -4.28 9.76
C TYR A 143 11.84 -5.46 8.92
N ASP A 144 13.10 -5.86 9.02
CA ASP A 144 13.60 -7.07 8.36
C ASP A 144 12.87 -8.31 8.86
N ARG A 145 12.63 -8.43 10.17
CA ARG A 145 11.87 -9.56 10.72
C ARG A 145 10.46 -9.64 10.14
N ALA A 146 9.76 -8.50 10.10
CA ALA A 146 8.44 -8.41 9.47
C ALA A 146 8.49 -8.79 7.98
N LEU A 147 9.49 -8.31 7.23
CA LEU A 147 9.70 -8.64 5.83
C LEU A 147 9.92 -10.15 5.60
N HIS A 148 10.63 -10.84 6.50
CA HIS A 148 10.89 -12.29 6.39
C HIS A 148 9.77 -13.17 6.95
N SER A 149 8.81 -12.60 7.68
CA SER A 149 7.67 -13.34 8.27
C SER A 149 6.66 -13.87 7.24
N VAL A 150 6.75 -13.42 5.98
CA VAL A 150 5.78 -13.67 4.91
C VAL A 150 5.56 -15.17 4.69
N ARG A 151 4.29 -15.56 4.78
CA ARG A 151 3.80 -16.93 4.57
C ARG A 151 2.55 -16.90 3.71
N PHE A 152 2.37 -17.96 2.93
CA PHE A 152 1.17 -18.15 2.12
C PHE A 152 0.45 -19.42 2.57
N THR A 153 -0.82 -19.26 2.90
CA THR A 153 -1.70 -20.34 3.34
C THR A 153 -2.76 -20.62 2.28
N LYS A 154 -3.26 -21.86 2.29
CA LYS A 154 -4.34 -22.34 1.42
C LYS A 154 -5.66 -22.19 2.14
#